data_AF-A0A416V4N6-F1
#
_entry.id   AF-A0A416V4N6-F1
#
_cell.length_a   1.000
_cell.length_b   1.000
_cell.length_c   1.000
_cell.angle_alpha   90.00
_cell.angle_beta   90.00
_cell.angle_gamma   90.00
#
_symmetry.space_group_name_H-M   'P 1'
#
loop_
_entity.id
_entity.type
_entity.pdbx_description
1 polymer ?
#
loop_
_entity_poly.entity_id
_entity_poly.type
_entity_poly.pdbx_seq_one_letter_code
_entity_poly.pdbx_strand_id
1 'polypeptide(L)'
;MNINYCGYVQAIADYKKEHINPLPGVTKEHTLQYSGLFINDQVYNHILMLKEELKTAGLFRFSAKRDFQKAEYEIAKYNLDMRSHVNVYPEIFASVLQDMEDCFMKDIDILKYSISQIMLDHNISGVDNRIASLSMLINIFCQSSRVLVKFYREDAYEIFGIHSDKMDYLLLPVTERYTAELAASISGKSETSDNSQRATEAFNVFVTKLIDPERFGKIAEKYNQIA
;
A
#
# COMPACT_ATOMS: atom_id res chain seq x y z
N MET A 1 -13.27 2.28 6.86
CA MET A 1 -13.37 3.42 5.92
C MET A 1 -13.28 2.84 4.51
N ASN A 2 -14.37 2.91 3.73
CA ASN A 2 -14.28 2.64 2.29
C ASN A 2 -13.82 3.94 1.64
N ILE A 3 -12.56 4.00 1.21
CA ILE A 3 -12.02 5.21 0.58
C ILE A 3 -12.65 5.33 -0.80
N ASN A 4 -13.27 6.48 -1.08
CA ASN A 4 -13.92 6.73 -2.36
C ASN A 4 -12.86 6.98 -3.45
N TYR A 5 -12.87 6.17 -4.50
CA TYR A 5 -11.85 6.09 -5.56
C TYR A 5 -11.86 7.27 -6.56
N CYS A 6 -12.51 8.39 -6.26
CA CYS A 6 -12.63 9.51 -7.21
C CYS A 6 -11.28 10.10 -7.64
N GLY A 7 -10.28 10.14 -6.76
CA GLY A 7 -8.93 10.61 -7.12
C GLY A 7 -8.19 9.64 -8.04
N TYR A 8 -8.45 8.34 -7.94
CA TYR A 8 -7.86 7.31 -8.82
C TYR A 8 -8.36 7.42 -10.26
N VAL A 9 -9.66 7.64 -10.46
CA VAL A 9 -10.24 7.82 -11.80
C VAL A 9 -9.65 9.06 -12.48
N GLN A 10 -9.49 10.15 -11.71
CA GLN A 10 -8.90 11.39 -12.21
C GLN A 10 -7.40 11.25 -12.48
N ALA A 11 -6.63 10.62 -11.58
CA ALA A 11 -5.20 10.37 -11.76
C ALA A 11 -4.91 9.46 -12.97
N ILE A 12 -5.73 8.42 -13.19
CA ILE A 12 -5.65 7.61 -14.42
C ILE A 12 -6.05 8.41 -15.64
N ALA A 13 -7.11 9.23 -15.57
CA ALA A 13 -7.53 10.05 -16.69
C ALA A 13 -6.47 11.10 -17.08
N ASP A 14 -5.78 11.68 -16.10
CA ASP A 14 -4.70 12.64 -16.30
C ASP A 14 -3.42 11.94 -16.80
N TYR A 15 -3.09 10.76 -16.27
CA TYR A 15 -2.05 9.88 -16.81
C TYR A 15 -2.29 9.53 -18.29
N LYS A 16 -3.53 9.16 -18.63
CA LYS A 16 -3.97 8.85 -20.00
C LYS A 16 -3.79 10.06 -20.94
N LYS A 17 -3.89 11.29 -20.44
CA LYS A 17 -3.71 12.52 -21.23
C LYS A 17 -2.24 12.89 -21.46
N GLU A 18 -1.38 12.69 -20.47
CA GLU A 18 0.00 13.20 -20.53
C GLU A 18 1.00 12.22 -21.18
N HIS A 19 0.74 10.91 -21.19
CA HIS A 19 1.79 9.91 -21.47
C HIS A 19 1.49 8.94 -22.63
N ILE A 20 0.84 9.44 -23.70
CA ILE A 20 0.54 8.68 -24.94
C ILE A 20 1.81 8.15 -25.67
N ASN A 21 3.03 8.55 -25.27
CA ASN A 21 4.27 8.01 -25.86
C ASN A 21 5.19 7.35 -24.81
N PRO A 22 5.56 6.06 -24.98
CA PRO A 22 6.55 5.40 -24.12
C PRO A 22 7.96 5.96 -24.26
N LEU A 23 8.60 6.29 -23.12
CA LEU A 23 10.05 6.42 -23.03
C LEU A 23 10.71 5.03 -23.22
N PRO A 24 11.84 4.92 -23.94
CA PRO A 24 12.52 3.65 -24.18
C PRO A 24 13.45 3.26 -23.01
N GLY A 25 13.46 1.97 -22.63
CA GLY A 25 14.61 1.37 -21.95
C GLY A 25 14.36 0.60 -20.65
N VAL A 26 13.18 0.66 -20.05
CA VAL A 26 12.71 -0.23 -18.97
C VAL A 26 11.41 -0.84 -19.49
N THR A 27 11.21 -2.16 -19.43
CA THR A 27 9.86 -2.69 -19.69
C THR A 27 8.97 -2.13 -18.59
N LYS A 28 8.06 -1.20 -18.94
CA LYS A 28 7.16 -0.48 -18.03
C LYS A 28 6.39 -1.40 -17.06
N GLU A 29 6.27 -2.68 -17.44
CA GLU A 29 5.79 -3.80 -16.63
C GLU A 29 6.57 -4.02 -15.33
N HIS A 30 7.89 -3.96 -15.35
CA HIS A 30 8.72 -4.16 -14.15
C HIS A 30 8.55 -3.01 -13.16
N THR A 31 8.50 -1.77 -13.65
CA THR A 31 8.33 -0.56 -12.84
C THR A 31 7.07 -0.63 -11.97
N LEU A 32 5.92 -0.90 -12.59
CA LEU A 32 4.66 -0.99 -11.87
C LEU A 32 4.62 -2.23 -10.95
N GLN A 33 5.35 -3.29 -11.30
CA GLN A 33 5.36 -4.54 -10.53
C GLN A 33 6.12 -4.30 -9.23
N TYR A 34 7.23 -3.57 -9.31
CA TYR A 34 7.96 -3.08 -8.14
C TYR A 34 7.12 -2.12 -7.28
N SER A 35 6.23 -1.30 -7.85
CA SER A 35 5.24 -0.53 -7.07
C SER A 35 4.39 -1.44 -6.19
N GLY A 36 3.81 -2.50 -6.75
CA GLY A 36 3.01 -3.46 -5.98
C GLY A 36 3.82 -4.23 -4.94
N LEU A 37 5.03 -4.67 -5.31
CA LEU A 37 5.93 -5.38 -4.40
C LEU A 37 6.38 -4.50 -3.23
N PHE A 38 6.68 -3.23 -3.48
CA PHE A 38 6.97 -2.24 -2.44
C PHE A 38 5.79 -2.04 -1.50
N ILE A 39 4.58 -1.85 -2.01
CA ILE A 39 3.41 -1.73 -1.15
C ILE A 39 3.25 -2.97 -0.26
N ASN A 40 3.45 -4.17 -0.79
CA ASN A 40 3.33 -5.39 -0.01
C ASN A 40 4.46 -5.55 1.02
N ASP A 41 5.67 -5.08 0.72
CA ASP A 41 6.77 -4.95 1.69
C ASP A 41 6.39 -3.98 2.83
N GLN A 42 5.83 -2.82 2.48
CA GLN A 42 5.33 -1.86 3.46
C GLN A 42 4.21 -2.45 4.34
N VAL A 43 3.30 -3.28 3.77
CA VAL A 43 2.30 -4.02 4.57
C VAL A 43 2.98 -4.92 5.60
N TYR A 44 3.97 -5.71 5.19
CA TYR A 44 4.68 -6.60 6.10
C TYR A 44 5.40 -5.84 7.21
N ASN A 45 6.17 -4.81 6.87
CA ASN A 45 6.92 -4.02 7.84
C ASN A 45 5.98 -3.37 8.86
N HIS A 46 4.84 -2.83 8.42
CA HIS A 46 3.86 -2.22 9.32
C HIS A 46 3.08 -3.24 10.15
N ILE A 47 2.87 -4.47 9.66
CA ILE A 47 2.34 -5.58 10.49
C ILE A 47 3.29 -5.91 11.64
N LEU A 48 4.60 -5.91 11.40
CA LEU A 48 5.59 -6.11 12.46
C LEU A 48 5.56 -4.97 13.49
N MET A 49 5.44 -3.72 13.06
CA MET A 49 5.27 -2.59 13.97
C MET A 49 3.99 -2.71 14.81
N LEU A 50 2.87 -3.08 14.17
CA LEU A 50 1.59 -3.29 14.83
C LEU A 50 1.67 -4.40 15.88
N LYS A 51 2.43 -5.47 15.62
CA LYS A 51 2.69 -6.55 16.58
C LYS A 51 3.32 -6.02 17.87
N GLU A 52 4.34 -5.17 17.74
CA GLU A 52 5.07 -4.62 18.89
C GLU A 52 4.21 -3.64 19.70
N GLU A 53 3.40 -2.82 19.05
CA GLU A 53 2.42 -1.96 19.74
C GLU A 53 1.38 -2.80 20.50
N LEU A 54 0.83 -3.85 19.88
CA LEU A 54 -0.14 -4.75 20.51
C LEU A 54 0.44 -5.50 21.72
N LYS A 55 1.70 -5.94 21.64
CA LYS A 55 2.41 -6.55 22.78
C LYS A 55 2.58 -5.57 23.93
N THR A 56 3.07 -4.38 23.63
CA THR A 56 3.36 -3.32 24.61
C THR A 56 2.08 -2.87 25.32
N ALA A 57 0.97 -2.84 24.60
CA ALA A 57 -0.31 -2.40 25.13
C ALA A 57 -0.85 -3.30 26.25
N GLY A 58 -0.55 -4.61 26.26
CA GLY A 58 -1.28 -5.59 27.09
C GLY A 58 -2.79 -5.66 26.79
N LEU A 59 -3.29 -4.84 25.86
CA LEU A 59 -4.69 -4.65 25.49
C LEU A 59 -5.13 -5.59 24.38
N PHE A 60 -4.62 -6.83 24.39
CA PHE A 60 -5.09 -7.87 23.51
C PHE A 60 -6.52 -8.29 23.93
N ARG A 61 -7.54 -7.55 23.48
CA ARG A 61 -8.91 -8.07 23.46
C ARG A 61 -8.91 -9.32 22.59
N PHE A 62 -9.61 -10.37 22.99
CA PHE A 62 -9.57 -11.67 22.31
C PHE A 62 -9.92 -11.59 20.81
N SER A 63 -10.83 -10.68 20.42
CA SER A 63 -11.18 -10.42 19.02
C SER A 63 -10.03 -9.77 18.25
N ALA A 64 -9.51 -8.65 18.75
CA ALA A 64 -8.33 -7.97 18.17
C ALA A 64 -7.14 -8.95 18.04
N LYS A 65 -7.03 -9.90 18.98
CA LYS A 65 -6.00 -10.93 18.93
C LYS A 65 -6.03 -11.74 17.66
N ARG A 66 -7.19 -12.34 17.49
CA ARG A 66 -7.47 -13.30 16.45
C ARG A 66 -7.37 -12.62 15.09
N ASP A 67 -7.87 -11.40 14.98
CA ASP A 67 -7.89 -10.67 13.71
C ASP A 67 -6.46 -10.26 13.31
N PHE A 68 -5.64 -9.76 14.25
CA PHE A 68 -4.21 -9.53 14.01
C PHE A 68 -3.47 -10.81 13.59
N GLN A 69 -3.65 -11.92 14.30
CA GLN A 69 -2.94 -13.18 14.01
C GLN A 69 -3.25 -13.72 12.61
N LYS A 70 -4.49 -13.53 12.13
CA LYS A 70 -4.86 -13.93 10.77
C LYS A 70 -4.19 -13.04 9.72
N ALA A 71 -4.15 -11.73 9.94
CA ALA A 71 -3.44 -10.81 9.06
C ALA A 71 -1.93 -11.11 9.02
N GLU A 72 -1.31 -11.34 10.18
CA GLU A 72 0.10 -11.69 10.33
C GLU A 72 0.45 -12.99 9.60
N TYR A 73 -0.35 -14.04 9.79
CA TYR A 73 -0.13 -15.32 9.15
C TYR A 73 -0.13 -15.22 7.62
N GLU A 74 -1.12 -14.53 7.04
CA GLU A 74 -1.26 -14.43 5.59
C GLU A 74 -0.17 -13.58 4.95
N ILE A 75 0.23 -12.45 5.57
CA ILE A 75 1.33 -11.66 5.00
C ILE A 75 2.68 -12.38 5.13
N ALA A 76 2.90 -13.14 6.20
CA ALA A 76 4.11 -13.95 6.35
C ALA A 76 4.17 -15.05 5.29
N LYS A 77 3.04 -15.71 5.02
CA LYS A 77 2.91 -16.70 3.94
C LYS A 77 3.19 -16.06 2.57
N TYR A 78 2.55 -14.93 2.27
CA TYR A 78 2.79 -14.19 1.03
C TYR A 78 4.27 -13.87 0.84
N ASN A 79 4.97 -13.39 1.88
CA ASN A 79 6.38 -13.03 1.76
C ASN A 79 7.32 -14.22 1.52
N LEU A 80 6.94 -15.42 1.95
CA LEU A 80 7.66 -16.65 1.60
C LEU A 80 7.45 -17.00 0.12
N ASP A 81 6.22 -16.87 -0.37
CA ASP A 81 5.83 -17.26 -1.73
C ASP A 81 6.26 -16.24 -2.79
N MET A 82 6.28 -14.94 -2.45
CA MET A 82 6.55 -13.83 -3.37
C MET A 82 7.91 -13.94 -4.06
N ARG A 83 8.90 -14.52 -3.40
CA ARG A 83 10.24 -14.75 -3.98
C ARG A 83 10.21 -15.62 -5.24
N SER A 84 9.23 -16.52 -5.35
CA SER A 84 9.06 -17.35 -6.55
C SER A 84 8.52 -16.55 -7.75
N HIS A 85 8.00 -15.34 -7.53
CA HIS A 85 7.47 -14.44 -8.55
C HIS A 85 8.45 -13.34 -8.98
N VAL A 86 9.56 -13.18 -8.26
CA VAL A 86 10.55 -12.11 -8.50
C VAL A 86 11.83 -12.74 -9.07
N ASN A 87 12.11 -12.46 -10.35
CA ASN A 87 13.27 -13.02 -11.06
C ASN A 87 14.49 -12.07 -11.02
N VAL A 88 14.83 -11.54 -9.85
CA VAL A 88 16.05 -10.74 -9.61
C VAL A 88 16.77 -11.19 -8.35
N TYR A 89 18.06 -10.91 -8.26
CA TYR A 89 18.86 -11.23 -7.09
C TYR A 89 18.30 -10.53 -5.83
N PRO A 90 18.24 -11.20 -4.66
CA PRO A 90 17.68 -10.64 -3.44
C PRO A 90 18.30 -9.30 -3.02
N GLU A 91 19.59 -9.11 -3.25
CA GLU A 91 20.32 -7.88 -2.89
C GLU A 91 19.89 -6.69 -3.76
N ILE A 92 19.67 -6.94 -5.06
CA ILE A 92 19.16 -5.92 -5.99
C ILE A 92 17.73 -5.59 -5.62
N PHE A 93 16.91 -6.60 -5.34
CA PHE A 93 15.53 -6.41 -4.93
C PHE A 93 15.42 -5.58 -3.65
N ALA A 94 16.20 -5.92 -2.61
CA ALA A 94 16.25 -5.16 -1.37
C ALA A 94 16.69 -3.70 -1.60
N SER A 95 17.67 -3.48 -2.47
CA SER A 95 18.14 -2.14 -2.81
C SER A 95 17.06 -1.32 -3.52
N VAL A 96 16.31 -1.92 -4.45
CA VAL A 96 15.17 -1.28 -5.11
C VAL A 96 14.11 -0.89 -4.09
N LEU A 97 13.74 -1.81 -3.18
CA LEU A 97 12.74 -1.53 -2.15
C LEU A 97 13.20 -0.40 -1.19
N GLN A 98 14.48 -0.35 -0.84
CA GLN A 98 15.03 0.71 0.00
C GLN A 98 14.97 2.09 -0.69
N ASP A 99 15.40 2.17 -1.95
CA ASP A 99 15.31 3.41 -2.72
C ASP A 99 13.85 3.90 -2.86
N MET A 100 12.92 2.96 -3.01
CA MET A 100 11.50 3.25 -3.04
C MET A 100 11.00 3.76 -1.69
N GLU A 101 11.40 3.12 -0.59
CA GLU A 101 11.08 3.59 0.76
C GLU A 101 11.56 5.03 0.95
N ASP A 102 12.81 5.33 0.62
CA ASP A 102 13.37 6.68 0.72
C ASP A 102 12.58 7.70 -0.11
N CYS A 103 12.09 7.30 -1.29
CA CYS A 103 11.27 8.14 -2.17
C CYS A 103 9.87 8.43 -1.60
N PHE A 104 9.26 7.46 -0.92
CA PHE A 104 7.87 7.52 -0.47
C PHE A 104 7.70 7.78 1.03
N MET A 105 8.77 7.73 1.84
CA MET A 105 8.70 7.85 3.29
C MET A 105 7.95 9.09 3.75
N LYS A 106 8.22 10.25 3.12
CA LYS A 106 7.51 11.50 3.42
C LYS A 106 6.00 11.40 3.17
N ASP A 107 5.59 10.74 2.09
CA ASP A 107 4.19 10.57 1.74
C ASP A 107 3.49 9.57 2.67
N ILE A 108 4.20 8.52 3.09
CA ILE A 108 3.75 7.58 4.13
C ILE A 108 3.59 8.28 5.48
N ASP A 109 4.51 9.15 5.86
CA ASP A 109 4.42 9.93 7.11
C ASP A 109 3.22 10.87 7.11
N ILE A 110 2.94 11.53 5.98
CA ILE A 110 1.75 12.39 5.82
C ILE A 110 0.46 11.56 5.96
N LEU A 111 0.41 10.36 5.37
CA LEU A 111 -0.71 9.44 5.53
C LEU A 111 -0.89 9.03 6.99
N LYS A 112 0.19 8.56 7.64
CA LYS A 112 0.18 8.13 9.03
C LYS A 112 -0.28 9.25 9.97
N TYR A 113 0.23 10.47 9.77
CA TYR A 113 -0.18 11.64 10.52
C TYR A 113 -1.66 11.96 10.31
N SER A 114 -2.12 11.96 9.05
CA SER A 114 -3.53 12.25 8.72
C SER A 114 -4.48 11.25 9.38
N ILE A 115 -4.18 9.95 9.33
CA ILE A 115 -4.97 8.90 9.98
C ILE A 115 -4.99 9.08 11.50
N SER A 116 -3.84 9.41 12.11
CA SER A 116 -3.75 9.62 13.55
C SER A 116 -4.56 10.84 14.00
N GLN A 117 -4.59 11.92 13.22
CA GLN A 117 -5.46 13.07 13.49
C GLN A 117 -6.94 12.69 13.44
N ILE A 118 -7.35 11.89 12.45
CA ILE A 118 -8.71 11.36 12.39
C ILE A 118 -9.04 10.62 13.67
N MET A 119 -8.15 9.74 14.16
CA MET A 119 -8.37 9.02 15.41
C MET A 119 -8.52 9.96 16.61
N LEU A 120 -7.67 11.00 16.71
CA LEU A 120 -7.74 11.99 17.79
C LEU A 120 -9.08 12.73 17.80
N ASP A 121 -9.58 13.12 16.63
CA ASP A 121 -10.87 13.82 16.51
C ASP A 121 -12.06 12.95 16.97
N HIS A 122 -11.89 11.64 17.00
CA HIS A 122 -12.85 10.68 17.57
C HIS A 122 -12.60 10.37 19.05
N ASN A 123 -11.77 11.15 19.73
CA ASN A 123 -11.32 10.94 21.10
C ASN A 123 -10.55 9.62 21.31
N ILE A 124 -10.00 9.04 20.25
CA ILE A 124 -9.13 7.87 20.33
C ILE A 124 -7.69 8.39 20.42
N SER A 125 -7.07 8.21 21.58
CA SER A 125 -5.74 8.75 21.89
C SER A 125 -4.80 7.66 22.43
N GLY A 126 -3.52 8.01 22.63
CA GLY A 126 -2.53 7.12 23.22
C GLY A 126 -2.32 5.83 22.42
N VAL A 127 -2.32 4.69 23.13
CA VAL A 127 -2.05 3.37 22.57
C VAL A 127 -3.12 2.95 21.54
N ASP A 128 -4.39 3.19 21.85
CA ASP A 128 -5.51 2.84 20.97
C ASP A 128 -5.41 3.58 19.63
N ASN A 129 -4.99 4.85 19.65
CA ASN A 129 -4.74 5.63 18.43
C ASN A 129 -3.64 5.01 17.58
N ARG A 130 -2.51 4.62 18.19
CA ARG A 130 -1.38 4.01 17.46
C ARG A 130 -1.79 2.70 16.78
N ILE A 131 -2.49 1.83 17.50
CA ILE A 131 -2.93 0.53 16.97
C ILE A 131 -3.98 0.74 15.87
N ALA A 132 -4.98 1.58 16.09
CA ALA A 132 -6.02 1.86 15.09
C ALA A 132 -5.44 2.53 13.83
N SER A 133 -4.52 3.48 14.01
CA SER A 133 -3.87 4.19 12.90
C SER A 133 -2.97 3.28 12.09
N LEU A 134 -2.16 2.43 12.73
CA LEU A 134 -1.35 1.42 12.04
C LEU A 134 -2.24 0.42 11.27
N SER A 135 -3.32 -0.03 11.90
CA SER A 135 -4.28 -0.95 11.26
C SER A 135 -4.92 -0.32 10.02
N MET A 136 -5.30 0.96 10.09
CA MET A 136 -5.82 1.70 8.92
C MET A 136 -4.75 1.94 7.85
N LEU A 137 -3.52 2.27 8.23
CA LEU A 137 -2.43 2.47 7.28
C LEU A 137 -2.14 1.18 6.50
N ILE A 138 -2.08 0.03 7.17
CA ILE A 138 -1.91 -1.28 6.52
C ILE A 138 -3.08 -1.58 5.58
N ASN A 139 -4.31 -1.32 6.02
CA ASN A 139 -5.49 -1.49 5.19
C ASN A 139 -5.42 -0.62 3.93
N ILE A 140 -4.98 0.63 4.06
CA ILE A 140 -4.75 1.55 2.94
C ILE A 140 -3.72 1.00 1.95
N PHE A 141 -2.60 0.48 2.44
CA PHE A 141 -1.62 -0.17 1.56
C PHE A 141 -2.22 -1.37 0.81
N CYS A 142 -2.99 -2.23 1.48
CA CYS A 142 -3.67 -3.34 0.79
C CYS A 142 -4.64 -2.83 -0.29
N GLN A 143 -5.36 -1.72 -0.03
CA GLN A 143 -6.21 -1.07 -1.02
C GLN A 143 -5.39 -0.51 -2.19
N SER A 144 -4.22 0.09 -1.94
CA SER A 144 -3.31 0.53 -3.00
C SER A 144 -2.88 -0.63 -3.91
N SER A 145 -2.55 -1.80 -3.36
CA SER A 145 -2.25 -2.99 -4.18
C SER A 145 -3.45 -3.41 -5.03
N ARG A 146 -4.67 -3.39 -4.48
CA ARG A 146 -5.90 -3.66 -5.28
C ARG A 146 -6.07 -2.68 -6.42
N VAL A 147 -5.81 -1.40 -6.16
CA VAL A 147 -5.89 -0.34 -7.17
C VAL A 147 -4.87 -0.56 -8.29
N LEU A 148 -3.64 -0.91 -7.95
CA LEU A 148 -2.61 -1.26 -8.92
C LEU A 148 -3.01 -2.49 -9.75
N VAL A 149 -3.47 -3.57 -9.11
CA VAL A 149 -3.93 -4.79 -9.82
C VAL A 149 -5.12 -4.51 -10.73
N LYS A 150 -6.04 -3.64 -10.32
CA LYS A 150 -7.14 -3.20 -11.18
C LYS A 150 -6.62 -2.45 -12.41
N PHE A 151 -5.71 -1.51 -12.21
CA PHE A 151 -5.05 -0.79 -13.30
C PHE A 151 -4.34 -1.75 -14.26
N TYR A 152 -3.68 -2.79 -13.75
CA TYR A 152 -3.12 -3.84 -14.60
C TYR A 152 -4.18 -4.51 -15.45
N ARG A 153 -5.25 -4.99 -14.82
CA ARG A 153 -6.31 -5.75 -15.49
C ARG A 153 -7.05 -4.97 -16.56
N GLU A 154 -7.28 -3.69 -16.31
CA GLU A 154 -8.19 -2.89 -17.13
C GLU A 154 -7.45 -1.96 -18.09
N ASP A 155 -6.31 -1.40 -17.70
CA ASP A 155 -5.68 -0.29 -18.43
C ASP A 155 -4.27 -0.62 -18.95
N ALA A 156 -3.51 -1.52 -18.30
CA ALA A 156 -2.11 -1.74 -18.67
C ALA A 156 -1.92 -2.34 -20.07
N TYR A 157 -2.88 -3.13 -20.55
CA TYR A 157 -2.84 -3.62 -21.93
C TYR A 157 -3.06 -2.48 -22.94
N GLU A 158 -4.07 -1.64 -22.72
CA GLU A 158 -4.39 -0.55 -23.65
C GLU A 158 -3.30 0.54 -23.67
N ILE A 159 -2.70 0.83 -22.51
CA ILE A 159 -1.71 1.91 -22.37
C ILE A 159 -0.29 1.43 -22.68
N PHE A 160 0.04 0.16 -22.38
CA PHE A 160 1.41 -0.35 -22.48
C PHE A 160 1.57 -1.68 -23.22
N GLY A 161 0.48 -2.33 -23.66
CA GLY A 161 0.53 -3.64 -24.30
C GLY A 161 0.84 -4.81 -23.36
N ILE A 162 0.67 -4.64 -22.04
CA ILE A 162 1.01 -5.63 -21.02
C ILE A 162 -0.21 -6.53 -20.70
N HIS A 163 -0.03 -7.85 -20.76
CA HIS A 163 -1.04 -8.81 -20.31
C HIS A 163 -0.97 -9.04 -18.80
N SER A 164 -2.11 -8.87 -18.11
CA SER A 164 -2.18 -8.46 -16.71
C SER A 164 -2.61 -9.53 -15.70
N ASP A 165 -3.08 -10.67 -16.19
CA ASP A 165 -3.66 -11.77 -15.40
C ASP A 165 -2.65 -12.41 -14.41
N LYS A 166 -1.37 -12.09 -14.57
CA LYS A 166 -0.28 -12.55 -13.69
C LYS A 166 -0.06 -11.69 -12.45
N MET A 167 -0.75 -10.56 -12.27
CA MET A 167 -0.48 -9.63 -11.15
C MET A 167 -1.34 -9.89 -9.90
N ASP A 168 -2.22 -10.88 -9.93
CA ASP A 168 -3.13 -11.22 -8.83
C ASP A 168 -2.42 -11.60 -7.53
N TYR A 169 -1.19 -12.11 -7.61
CA TYR A 169 -0.39 -12.44 -6.44
C TYR A 169 -0.11 -11.20 -5.58
N LEU A 170 -0.18 -9.99 -6.14
CA LEU A 170 0.01 -8.73 -5.39
C LEU A 170 -1.17 -8.41 -4.47
N LEU A 171 -2.32 -9.08 -4.60
CA LEU A 171 -3.49 -8.84 -3.77
C LEU A 171 -3.30 -9.41 -2.36
N LEU A 172 -3.69 -8.63 -1.35
CA LEU A 172 -3.63 -9.03 0.07
C LEU A 172 -5.02 -8.99 0.74
N PRO A 173 -6.05 -9.69 0.20
CA PRO A 173 -7.44 -9.49 0.60
C PRO A 173 -7.73 -9.92 2.05
N VAL A 174 -7.01 -10.91 2.56
CA VAL A 174 -7.19 -11.39 3.94
C VAL A 174 -6.59 -10.39 4.93
N THR A 175 -5.37 -9.92 4.66
CA THR A 175 -4.71 -8.86 5.44
C THR A 175 -5.54 -7.56 5.41
N GLU A 176 -6.05 -7.17 4.23
CA GLU A 176 -6.93 -6.02 4.07
C GLU A 176 -8.14 -6.11 5.01
N ARG A 177 -8.85 -7.24 4.95
CA ARG A 177 -10.06 -7.47 5.75
C ARG A 177 -9.76 -7.38 7.24
N TYR A 178 -8.79 -8.14 7.73
CA TYR A 178 -8.58 -8.25 9.18
C TYR A 178 -7.95 -7.00 9.79
N THR A 179 -7.20 -6.22 9.02
CA THR A 179 -6.72 -4.91 9.48
C THR A 179 -7.84 -3.87 9.53
N ALA A 180 -8.80 -3.92 8.60
CA ALA A 180 -10.03 -3.12 8.71
C ALA A 180 -10.89 -3.51 9.93
N GLU A 181 -11.08 -4.81 10.16
CA GLU A 181 -11.81 -5.32 11.34
C GLU A 181 -11.12 -4.89 12.64
N LEU A 182 -9.79 -4.97 12.70
CA LEU A 182 -9.00 -4.53 13.86
C LEU A 182 -9.16 -3.03 14.12
N ALA A 183 -8.99 -2.19 13.09
CA ALA A 183 -9.20 -0.75 13.21
C ALA A 183 -10.61 -0.42 13.73
N ALA A 184 -11.64 -1.05 13.16
CA ALA A 184 -13.03 -0.84 13.55
C ALA A 184 -13.33 -1.30 14.99
N SER A 185 -12.67 -2.36 15.46
CA SER A 185 -12.83 -2.88 16.82
C SER A 185 -12.32 -1.93 17.89
N ILE A 186 -11.36 -1.08 17.54
CA ILE A 186 -10.75 -0.08 18.41
C ILE A 186 -11.48 1.26 18.29
N SER A 187 -11.85 1.66 17.08
CA SER A 187 -12.50 2.95 16.82
C SER A 187 -14.01 2.98 17.05
N GLY A 188 -14.66 1.83 17.25
CA GLY A 188 -16.08 1.77 17.65
C GLY A 188 -17.08 2.06 16.53
N LYS A 189 -16.75 1.78 15.25
CA LYS A 189 -17.62 2.01 14.07
C LYS A 189 -18.14 3.47 13.95
N SER A 190 -17.37 4.47 14.32
CA SER A 190 -17.75 5.86 14.03
C SER A 190 -17.68 6.10 12.51
N GLU A 191 -18.83 6.05 11.86
CA GLU A 191 -19.01 6.59 10.50
C GLU A 191 -18.72 8.10 10.56
N THR A 192 -17.71 8.58 9.85
CA THR A 192 -17.42 10.02 9.77
C THR A 192 -17.18 10.48 8.34
N SER A 193 -17.91 11.52 7.94
CA SER A 193 -17.91 12.09 6.60
C SER A 193 -16.72 13.05 6.37
N ASP A 194 -16.43 13.96 7.31
CA ASP A 194 -15.57 15.12 6.99
C ASP A 194 -14.08 14.82 7.20
N ASN A 195 -13.75 14.09 8.26
CA ASN A 195 -12.37 13.67 8.54
C ASN A 195 -11.87 12.57 7.60
N SER A 196 -12.78 11.82 6.98
CA SER A 196 -12.44 10.86 5.92
C SER A 196 -11.86 11.56 4.70
N GLN A 197 -12.19 12.84 4.46
CA GLN A 197 -11.73 13.58 3.29
C GLN A 197 -10.21 13.79 3.32
N ARG A 198 -9.62 14.17 4.46
CA ARG A 198 -8.16 14.39 4.58
C ARG A 198 -7.36 13.11 4.32
N ALA A 199 -7.78 11.98 4.87
CA ALA A 199 -7.14 10.70 4.57
C ALA A 199 -7.37 10.26 3.13
N THR A 200 -8.54 10.55 2.55
CA THR A 200 -8.84 10.28 1.14
C THR A 200 -7.96 11.11 0.22
N GLU A 201 -7.75 12.40 0.52
CA GLU A 201 -6.85 13.28 -0.23
C GLU A 201 -5.39 12.81 -0.13
N ALA A 202 -4.90 12.53 1.08
CA ALA A 202 -3.56 12.01 1.28
C ALA A 202 -3.35 10.66 0.57
N PHE A 203 -4.38 9.78 0.60
CA PHE A 203 -4.37 8.52 -0.13
C PHE A 203 -4.32 8.73 -1.63
N ASN A 204 -5.15 9.62 -2.17
CA ASN A 204 -5.17 9.92 -3.60
C ASN A 204 -3.80 10.47 -4.04
N VAL A 205 -3.20 11.39 -3.28
CA VAL A 205 -1.85 11.90 -3.56
C VAL A 205 -0.81 10.77 -3.54
N PHE A 206 -0.87 9.89 -2.55
CA PHE A 206 0.04 8.75 -2.45
C PHE A 206 -0.10 7.80 -3.65
N VAL A 207 -1.32 7.39 -3.99
CA VAL A 207 -1.59 6.48 -5.11
C VAL A 207 -1.20 7.11 -6.45
N THR A 208 -1.50 8.40 -6.67
CA THR A 208 -1.08 9.11 -7.89
C THR A 208 0.44 9.10 -8.04
N LYS A 209 1.19 9.36 -6.96
CA LYS A 209 2.65 9.29 -6.98
C LYS A 209 3.18 7.86 -7.14
N LEU A 210 2.44 6.86 -6.65
CA LEU A 210 2.79 5.46 -6.79
C LEU A 210 2.69 4.95 -8.24
N ILE A 211 1.86 5.60 -9.07
CA ILE A 211 1.73 5.29 -10.50
C ILE A 211 2.49 6.27 -11.40
N ASP A 212 3.18 7.25 -10.82
CA ASP A 212 3.95 8.28 -11.54
C ASP A 212 5.22 7.69 -12.18
N PRO A 213 5.33 7.66 -13.52
CA PRO A 213 6.45 7.04 -14.23
C PRO A 213 7.75 7.78 -14.03
N GLU A 214 7.76 9.09 -13.73
CA GLU A 214 9.01 9.83 -13.53
C GLU A 214 9.72 9.39 -12.25
N ARG A 215 8.96 9.16 -11.18
CA ARG A 215 9.52 8.69 -9.90
C ARG A 215 10.11 7.31 -10.04
N PHE A 216 9.40 6.42 -10.72
CA PHE A 216 9.88 5.07 -10.93
C PHE A 216 10.93 4.96 -12.03
N GLY A 217 10.86 5.78 -13.06
CA GLY A 217 11.82 5.81 -14.17
C GLY A 217 13.23 6.05 -13.64
N LYS A 218 13.39 6.97 -12.69
CA LYS A 218 14.69 7.23 -12.04
C LYS A 218 15.24 6.02 -11.28
N ILE A 219 14.38 5.29 -10.57
CA ILE A 219 14.79 4.08 -9.82
C ILE A 219 15.10 2.96 -10.82
N ALA A 220 14.24 2.74 -11.81
CA ALA A 220 14.46 1.69 -12.81
C ALA A 220 15.70 1.94 -13.68
N GLU A 221 16.00 3.20 -14.05
CA GLU A 221 17.24 3.58 -14.74
C GLU A 221 18.49 3.25 -13.92
N LYS A 222 18.45 3.44 -12.60
CA LYS A 222 19.56 3.11 -11.69
C LYS A 222 19.89 1.61 -11.72
N TYR A 223 18.88 0.74 -11.82
CA TYR A 223 19.07 -0.71 -11.74
C TYR A 223 19.14 -1.42 -13.10
N ASN A 224 18.67 -0.80 -14.18
CA ASN A 224 18.87 -1.29 -15.55
C ASN A 224 20.32 -1.22 -16.03
N GLN A 225 21.16 -0.40 -15.38
CA GLN A 225 22.60 -0.32 -15.69
C GLN A 225 23.41 -1.46 -15.06
N ILE A 226 22.78 -2.27 -14.21
CA ILE A 226 23.44 -3.30 -13.38
C ILE A 226 22.99 -4.72 -13.78
N ALA A 227 21.95 -4.86 -14.63
CA ALA A 227 21.45 -6.11 -15.18
C ALA A 227 22.05 -6.40 -16.56
#